data_AF-A0A353K288-F1
#
_entry.id   AF-A0A353K288-F1
#
_cell.length_a   1.000
_cell.length_b   1.000
_cell.length_c   1.000
_cell.angle_alpha   90.00
_cell.angle_beta   90.00
_cell.angle_gamma   90.00
#
_symmetry.space_group_name_H-M   'P 1'
#
loop_
_entity.id
_entity.type
_entity.pdbx_description
1 polymer ?
#
loop_
_entity_poly.entity_id
_entity_poly.type
_entity_poly.pdbx_seq_one_letter_code
_entity_poly.pdbx_strand_id
1 'polypeptide(L)' 'MILKAVILGIIEGITEFLPISSTGHLILVGKYLNLGRIQNVFDVVIQAGAILAVIIYFWNDIWPKFPFEKGYNRR' A
#
# COMPACT_ATOMS: atom_id res chain seq x y z
N MET A 1 3.19 19.19 -9.34
CA MET A 1 3.40 18.08 -8.38
C MET A 1 2.25 17.09 -8.38
N ILE A 2 0.98 17.52 -8.32
CA ILE A 2 -0.20 16.64 -8.30
C ILE A 2 -0.19 15.56 -9.40
N LEU A 3 0.02 15.95 -10.67
CA LEU A 3 -0.01 14.97 -11.78
C LEU A 3 1.06 13.89 -11.66
N LYS A 4 2.28 14.25 -11.23
CA LYS A 4 3.37 13.30 -10.98
C LYS A 4 3.01 12.33 -9.86
N ALA A 5 2.39 12.85 -8.79
CA ALA A 5 1.99 12.04 -7.65
C ALA A 5 0.86 11.05 -8.00
N VAL A 6 -0.11 11.47 -8.82
CA VAL A 6 -1.17 10.59 -9.33
C VAL A 6 -0.58 9.46 -10.19
N ILE A 7 0.34 9.78 -11.11
CA ILE A 7 0.98 8.78 -11.98
C ILE A 7 1.78 7.77 -11.14
N LEU A 8 2.61 8.24 -10.21
CA LEU A 8 3.41 7.36 -9.35
C LEU A 8 2.56 6.53 -8.39
N GLY A 9 1.46 7.10 -7.87
CA GLY A 9 0.51 6.37 -7.03
C GLY A 9 -0.22 5.25 -7.79
N ILE A 10 -0.59 5.48 -9.06
CA ILE A 10 -1.16 4.45 -9.92
C ILE A 10 -0.13 3.36 -10.23
N ILE A 11 1.12 3.74 -10.54
CA ILE A 11 2.18 2.77 -10.83
C ILE A 11 2.45 1.90 -9.60
N GLU A 12 2.66 2.48 -8.41
CA GLU A 12 2.85 1.68 -7.19
C GLU A 12 1.63 0.80 -6.91
N GLY A 13 0.44 1.39 -6.91
CA GLY A 13 -0.79 0.67 -6.59
C GLY A 13 -1.13 -0.47 -7.56
N ILE A 14 -0.51 -0.54 -8.74
CA ILE A 14 -0.62 -1.69 -9.66
C ILE A 14 0.58 -2.63 -9.50
N THR A 15 1.79 -2.07 -9.43
CA THR A 15 3.05 -2.85 -9.44
C THR A 15 3.38 -3.50 -8.10
N GLU A 16 2.80 -3.05 -6.98
CA GLU A 16 2.97 -3.69 -5.68
C GLU A 16 2.17 -5.01 -5.57
N PHE A 17 1.07 -5.11 -6.32
CA PHE A 17 0.21 -6.30 -6.34
C PHE A 17 0.59 -7.31 -7.44
N LEU A 18 1.41 -6.89 -8.41
CA LEU A 18 2.03 -7.76 -9.38
C LEU A 18 3.48 -8.09 -8.95
N PRO A 19 3.99 -9.30 -9.17
CA PRO A 19 5.36 -9.68 -8.83
C PRO A 19 6.38 -9.10 -9.85
N ILE A 20 6.41 -7.78 -10.04
CA ILE A 20 7.15 -7.07 -11.10
C ILE A 20 8.16 -6.04 -10.57
N SER A 21 8.50 -6.07 -9.28
CA SER A 21 9.42 -5.13 -8.62
C SER A 21 8.97 -3.67 -8.76
N SER A 22 8.11 -3.24 -7.83
CA SER A 22 7.59 -1.87 -7.71
C SER A 22 8.69 -0.81 -7.49
N THR A 23 9.67 -1.11 -6.64
CA THR A 23 10.79 -0.21 -6.31
C THR A 23 11.62 0.19 -7.53
N GLY A 24 11.85 -0.73 -8.47
CA GLY A 24 12.62 -0.45 -9.69
C GLY A 24 11.91 0.52 -10.63
N HIS A 25 10.59 0.36 -10.79
CA HIS A 25 9.77 1.24 -11.61
C HIS A 25 9.69 2.65 -11.03
N LEU A 26 9.53 2.78 -9.71
CA LEU A 26 9.45 4.08 -9.05
C LEU A 26 10.78 4.85 -9.07
N ILE A 27 11.91 4.16 -8.95
CA ILE A 27 13.23 4.76 -9.10
C ILE A 27 13.43 5.28 -10.54
N LEU A 28 13.08 4.48 -11.55
CA LEU A 28 13.25 4.83 -12.95
C LEU A 28 12.35 6.00 -13.36
N VAL A 29 11.06 5.92 -13.02
CA VAL A 29 10.07 6.96 -13.32
C VAL A 29 10.35 8.22 -12.50
N GLY A 30 10.79 8.10 -11.25
CA GLY A 30 11.15 9.25 -10.41
C GLY A 30 12.41 9.98 -10.88
N LYS A 31 13.38 9.27 -11.48
CA LYS A 31 14.51 9.88 -12.21
C LYS A 31 14.03 10.64 -13.45
N TYR A 32 13.12 10.05 -14.23
CA TYR A 32 12.55 10.69 -15.43
C TYR A 32 11.71 11.93 -15.08
N LEU A 33 11.04 11.89 -13.92
CA LEU A 33 10.19 12.98 -13.41
C LEU A 33 10.96 14.02 -12.57
N ASN A 34 12.29 13.90 -12.40
CA ASN A 34 13.14 14.86 -11.67
C ASN A 34 12.67 15.13 -10.22
N LEU A 35 12.33 14.07 -9.46
CA LEU A 35 11.86 14.19 -8.06
C LEU A 35 12.97 14.59 -7.07
N GLY A 36 14.25 14.48 -7.47
CA GLY A 36 15.40 14.96 -6.71
C GLY A 36 15.48 14.38 -5.29
N ARG A 37 15.86 15.21 -4.32
CA ARG A 37 16.10 14.79 -2.91
C ARG A 37 14.86 14.25 -2.18
N ILE A 38 13.66 14.48 -2.70
CA ILE A 38 12.40 14.08 -2.06
C ILE A 38 11.96 12.67 -2.49
N GLN A 39 12.59 12.12 -3.54
CA GLN A 39 12.25 10.80 -4.09
C GLN A 39 12.15 9.71 -3.01
N ASN A 40 13.19 9.54 -2.19
CA ASN A 40 13.21 8.49 -1.17
C ASN A 40 12.05 8.61 -0.15
N VAL A 41 11.69 9.84 0.25
CA VAL A 41 10.58 10.06 1.19
C VAL A 41 9.25 9.80 0.49
N PHE A 42 9.15 10.20 -0.77
CA PHE A 42 7.96 10.02 -1.58
C PHE A 42 7.66 8.54 -1.84
N ASP A 43 8.69 7.75 -2.18
CA ASP A 43 8.60 6.31 -2.42
C ASP A 43 8.06 5.59 -1.16
N VAL A 44 8.62 5.89 0.02
CA VAL A 44 8.16 5.31 1.30
C VAL A 44 6.72 5.69 1.62
N VAL A 45 6.31 6.93 1.36
CA VAL A 45 4.93 7.39 1.62
C VAL A 45 3.93 6.70 0.70
N ILE A 46 4.27 6.55 -0.58
CA ILE A 46 3.40 5.88 -1.55
C ILE A 46 3.25 4.39 -1.23
N GLN A 47 4.34 3.71 -0.87
CA GLN A 47 4.32 2.31 -0.47
C GLN A 47 3.51 2.09 0.82
N ALA A 48 3.63 3.00 1.80
CA ALA A 48 2.79 2.99 3.00
C ALA A 48 1.29 3.17 2.66
N GLY A 49 0.97 3.99 1.66
CA GLY A 49 -0.38 4.13 1.13
C GLY A 49 -0.92 2.83 0.51
N ALA A 50 -0.10 2.10 -0.24
CA ALA A 50 -0.46 0.80 -0.80
C ALA A 50 -0.75 -0.23 0.32
N ILE A 51 0.11 -0.31 1.33
CA ILE A 51 -0.10 -1.18 2.50
C ILE A 51 -1.40 -0.83 3.24
N LEU A 52 -1.68 0.46 3.44
CA LEU A 52 -2.92 0.91 4.08
C LEU A 52 -4.15 0.45 3.27
N ALA A 53 -4.10 0.52 1.95
CA ALA A 53 -5.18 0.04 1.09
C ALA A 53 -5.43 -1.46 1.28
N VAL A 54 -4.37 -2.27 1.43
CA VAL A 54 -4.47 -3.70 1.74
C VAL A 54 -5.08 -3.95 3.11
N ILE A 55 -4.64 -3.21 4.13
CA ILE A 55 -5.17 -3.34 5.50
C ILE A 55 -6.67 -3.02 5.54
N ILE A 56 -7.10 -1.97 4.83
CA ILE A 56 -8.51 -1.59 4.74
C ILE A 56 -9.30 -2.66 3.96
N TYR A 57 -8.74 -3.16 2.85
CA TYR A 57 -9.39 -4.20 2.05
C TYR A 57 -9.61 -5.49 2.85
N PHE A 58 -8.60 -5.93 3.61
CA PHE A 58 -8.66 -7.11 4.47
C PHE A 58 -9.08 -6.80 5.92
N TRP A 59 -9.68 -5.64 6.20
CA TRP A 59 -9.99 -5.24 7.58
C TRP A 59 -10.81 -6.29 8.34
N ASN A 60 -11.76 -6.92 7.66
CA ASN A 60 -12.62 -7.95 8.24
C ASN A 60 -11.94 -9.33 8.38
N ASP A 61 -10.90 -9.59 7.59
CA ASP A 61 -10.14 -10.84 7.65
C ASP A 61 -8.99 -10.74 8.67
N ILE A 62 -8.36 -9.57 8.76
CA ILE A 62 -7.28 -9.25 9.71
C ILE A 62 -7.82 -9.10 11.12
N TRP A 63 -9.01 -8.53 11.28
CA TRP A 63 -9.67 -8.40 12.57
C TRP A 63 -10.65 -9.57 12.73
N PRO A 64 -10.22 -10.73 13.28
CA PRO A 64 -11.17 -11.75 13.64
C PRO A 64 -12.15 -11.09 14.61
N LYS A 65 -13.43 -11.06 14.24
CA LYS A 65 -14.50 -10.78 15.20
C LYS A 65 -14.29 -11.83 16.27
N PHE A 66 -13.69 -11.45 17.40
CA PHE A 66 -13.60 -12.33 18.55
C PHE A 66 -15.00 -12.88 18.76
N PRO A 67 -15.23 -14.18 18.51
CA PRO A 67 -16.46 -14.76 18.97
C PRO A 67 -16.30 -14.66 20.48
N PHE A 68 -17.01 -13.72 21.09
CA PHE A 68 -17.33 -13.83 22.50
C PHE A 68 -18.05 -15.17 22.61
N GLU A 69 -17.29 -16.20 22.96
CA GLU A 69 -17.76 -17.54 23.20
C GLU A 69 -18.73 -17.40 24.35
N LYS A 70 -20.01 -17.22 24.02
CA LYS A 70 -21.08 -17.23 25.01
C LYS A 70 -21.04 -18.62 25.61
N GLY A 71 -20.58 -18.70 26.86
CA GLY A 71 -20.48 -19.93 27.62
C GLY A 71 -21.73 -20.78 27.42
N TYR A 72 -21.56 -21.89 26.71
CA TYR A 72 -22.60 -22.89 26.54
C TYR A 72 -22.77 -23.60 27.88
N ASN A 73 -23.78 -23.15 28.62
CA ASN A 73 -24.25 -23.76 29.86
C ASN A 73 -24.76 -25.18 29.55
N ARG A 74 -23.87 -26.17 29.64
CA ARG A 74 -24.23 -27.59 29.69
C ARG A 74 -24.77 -27.88 31.08
N ARG A 75 -26.10 -27.93 31.16
CA ARG A 75 -26.81 -28.77 32.12
C ARG A 75 -26.46 -30.24 31.88
#